data_AF-A0AAI9IAT0-F1
#
_entry.id   AF-A0AAI9IAT0-F1
#
_cell.length_a   1.000
_cell.length_b   1.000
_cell.length_c   1.000
_cell.angle_alpha   90.00
_cell.angle_beta   90.00
_cell.angle_gamma   90.00
#
_symmetry.space_group_name_H-M   'P 1'
#
loop_
_entity.id
_entity.type
_entity.pdbx_description
1 polymer ?
#
loop_
_entity_poly.entity_id
_entity_poly.type
_entity_poly.pdbx_seq_one_letter_code
_entity_poly.pdbx_strand_id
1 'polypeptide(L)' 'MKHFAKSVEQQQAGHFMPRVTKLDKHKYVAYLDTRIDHLWHMDLHDLKGQPVRICKKRKEAEKVALALLEQAMRRPGAA' A
#
# COMPACT_ATOMS: atom_id res chain seq x y z
N MET A 1 16.48 1.60 7.92
CA MET A 1 15.68 0.62 7.15
C MET A 1 14.91 -0.37 8.02
N LYS A 2 15.37 -0.73 9.22
CA LYS A 2 14.68 -1.69 10.10
C LYS A 2 13.26 -1.25 10.52
N HIS A 3 12.99 0.05 10.67
CA HIS A 3 11.68 0.53 11.14
C HIS A 3 10.55 0.32 10.12
N PHE A 4 10.78 0.59 8.83
CA PHE A 4 9.76 0.41 7.80
C PHE A 4 9.37 -1.07 7.65
N ALA A 5 10.36 -1.96 7.56
CA ALA A 5 10.12 -3.40 7.49
C ALA A 5 9.37 -3.93 8.71
N LYS A 6 9.72 -3.46 9.92
CA LYS A 6 9.06 -3.86 11.17
C LYS A 6 7.61 -3.36 11.27
N SER A 7 7.33 -2.15 10.79
CA SER A 7 5.96 -1.61 10.67
C SER A 7 5.14 -2.39 9.65
N VAL A 8 5.74 -2.78 8.52
CA VAL A 8 5.09 -3.61 7.50
C VAL A 8 4.78 -5.01 8.02
N GLU A 9 5.71 -5.66 8.74
CA GLU A 9 5.48 -6.97 9.34
C GLU A 9 4.36 -6.96 10.39
N GLN A 10 4.27 -5.91 11.22
CA GLN A 10 3.16 -5.77 12.17
C GLN A 10 1.82 -5.49 11.48
N GLN A 11 1.83 -4.86 10.30
CA GLN A 11 0.61 -4.53 9.55
C GLN A 11 0.22 -5.60 8.51
N GLN A 12 1.06 -6.61 8.27
CA GLN A 12 0.78 -7.78 7.42
C GLN A 12 -0.34 -8.69 7.95
N ALA A 13 -0.86 -8.43 9.16
CA ALA A 13 -2.07 -9.07 9.66
C ALA A 13 -3.34 -8.63 8.91
N GLY A 14 -3.26 -7.63 8.01
CA GLY A 14 -4.38 -7.15 7.20
C GLY A 14 -4.26 -7.49 5.69
N HIS A 15 -5.35 -7.25 4.96
CA HIS A 15 -5.48 -7.55 3.52
C HIS A 15 -4.59 -6.72 2.58
N PHE A 16 -4.02 -5.62 3.08
CA PHE A 16 -3.27 -4.63 2.30
C PHE A 16 -1.79 -4.59 2.68
N MET A 17 -0.92 -4.57 1.67
CA MET A 17 0.53 -4.47 1.81
C MET A 17 1.04 -3.18 1.15
N PRO A 18 1.63 -2.23 1.90
CA PRO A 18 2.15 -1.00 1.32
C PRO A 18 3.43 -1.29 0.54
N ARG A 19 3.51 -0.76 -0.69
CA ARG A 19 4.63 -0.94 -1.61
C ARG A 19 5.21 0.39 -2.07
N VAL A 20 6.52 0.37 -2.31
CA VAL A 20 7.25 1.47 -2.94
C VAL A 20 8.12 0.91 -4.05
N THR A 21 7.91 1.39 -5.27
CA THR A 21 8.68 0.98 -6.46
C THR A 21 9.33 2.19 -7.10
N LYS A 22 10.57 2.07 -7.57
CA LYS A 22 11.24 3.15 -8.31
C LYS A 22 10.74 3.14 -9.75
N LEU A 23 10.25 4.29 -10.24
CA LEU A 23 9.78 4.44 -11.62
C LEU A 23 10.89 5.00 -12.52
N ASP A 24 11.62 6.00 -12.02
CA ASP A 24 12.68 6.69 -12.75
C ASP A 24 13.72 7.25 -11.77
N LYS A 25 14.81 7.87 -12.24
CA LYS A 25 15.94 8.38 -11.46
C LYS A 25 15.49 9.19 -10.24
N HIS A 26 14.42 9.98 -10.36
CA HIS A 26 13.86 10.82 -9.31
C HIS A 26 12.35 10.64 -9.12
N LYS A 27 11.81 9.46 -9.44
CA LYS A 27 10.38 9.16 -9.27
C LYS A 27 10.19 7.82 -8.59
N TYR A 28 9.34 7.82 -7.58
CA TYR A 28 8.95 6.65 -6.81
C TYR A 28 7.44 6.55 -6.80
N VAL A 29 6.92 5.34 -6.91
CA VAL A 29 5.50 5.04 -6.85
C VAL A 29 5.21 4.41 -5.49
N ALA A 30 4.22 4.96 -4.79
CA ALA A 30 3.65 4.40 -3.58
C ALA A 30 2.24 3.88 -3.88
N TYR A 31 1.96 2.64 -3.51
CA TYR A 31 0.68 1.98 -3.74
C TYR A 31 0.45 0.89 -2.68
N LEU A 32 -0.76 0.35 -2.63
CA LEU A 32 -1.08 -0.84 -1.86
C LEU A 32 -1.15 -2.03 -2.79
N ASP A 33 -0.63 -3.15 -2.33
CA ASP A 33 -0.74 -4.46 -2.95
C ASP A 33 -1.73 -5.27 -2.11
N THR A 34 -2.60 -6.04 -2.74
CA THR A 34 -3.57 -6.88 -2.04
C THR A 34 -3.10 -8.31 -2.12
N ARG A 35 -3.09 -9.03 -1.00
CA ARG A 35 -2.66 -10.43 -1.03
C ARG A 35 -3.56 -11.26 -1.93
N ILE A 36 -2.95 -12.15 -2.70
CA ILE A 36 -3.60 -12.89 -3.80
C ILE A 36 -4.67 -13.85 -3.30
N ASP A 37 -4.54 -14.33 -2.06
CA ASP A 37 -5.51 -15.17 -1.36
C ASP A 37 -6.84 -14.43 -1.11
N HIS A 38 -6.80 -13.11 -0.89
CA HIS A 38 -7.98 -12.28 -0.72
C HIS A 38 -8.56 -11.73 -2.04
N LEU A 39 -7.82 -11.76 -3.15
CA LEU A 39 -8.34 -11.35 -4.46
C LEU A 39 -9.49 -12.22 -4.96
N TRP A 40 -9.56 -13.48 -4.52
CA TRP A 40 -10.65 -14.40 -4.89
C TRP A 40 -11.99 -14.04 -4.24
N HIS A 41 -11.96 -13.27 -3.15
CA HIS A 41 -13.16 -12.86 -2.41
C HIS A 41 -13.51 -11.38 -2.60
N MET A 42 -12.58 -10.57 -3.10
CA MET A 42 -12.84 -9.17 -3.42
C MET A 42 -13.43 -9.05 -4.82
N ASP A 43 -14.62 -8.45 -4.94
CA ASP A 43 -15.13 -8.03 -6.23
C ASP A 43 -14.14 -7.01 -6.83
N LEU A 44 -13.74 -7.19 -8.08
CA LEU A 44 -12.84 -6.26 -8.78
C LEU A 44 -13.45 -4.84 -8.83
N HIS A 45 -14.77 -4.72 -8.69
CA HIS A 45 -15.47 -3.45 -8.53
C HIS A 45 -15.22 -2.77 -7.18
N ASP A 46 -14.96 -3.53 -6.10
CA ASP A 46 -14.62 -2.99 -4.77
C ASP A 46 -13.18 -2.48 -4.70
N LEU A 47 -12.32 -2.92 -5.62
CA LEU A 47 -10.96 -2.41 -5.75
C LEU A 47 -10.87 -0.98 -6.29
N LYS A 48 -12.00 -0.30 -6.59
CA LYS A 48 -12.15 1.07 -7.14
C LYS A 48 -10.83 1.86 -7.16
N GLY A 49 -10.00 1.59 -8.17
CA GLY A 49 -8.67 2.16 -8.35
C GLY A 49 -7.88 2.33 -7.04
N GLN A 50 -7.17 1.29 -6.61
CA GLN A 50 -6.23 1.39 -5.48
C GLN A 50 -5.37 2.66 -5.64
N PRO A 51 -5.29 3.52 -4.63
CA PRO A 51 -4.68 4.83 -4.77
C PRO A 51 -3.18 4.69 -5.07
N VAL A 52 -2.79 5.03 -6.29
CA VAL A 52 -1.39 5.16 -6.70
C VAL A 52 -0.94 6.61 -6.50
N ARG A 53 0.25 6.81 -5.95
CA ARG A 53 0.87 8.13 -5.73
C ARG A 53 2.30 8.14 -6.26
N ILE A 54 2.67 9.22 -6.96
CA ILE A 54 4.03 9.42 -7.47
C ILE A 54 4.74 10.47 -6.62
N CYS A 55 5.88 10.11 -6.06
CA CYS A 55 6.71 10.95 -5.20
C CYS A 55 8.09 11.19 -5.81
N LYS A 56 8.75 12.29 -5.45
CA LYS A 56 10.10 12.62 -5.97
C LYS A 56 11.22 11.94 -5.17
N LYS A 57 10.96 11.57 -3.92
CA LYS A 57 11.95 10.96 -3.01
C LYS A 57 11.44 9.64 -2.44
N ARG A 58 12.35 8.68 -2.24
CA ARG A 58 12.02 7.36 -1.67
C ARG A 58 11.34 7.45 -0.29
N LYS A 59 11.91 8.23 0.63
CA LYS A 59 11.36 8.39 1.99
C LYS A 59 9.95 8.98 2.01
N GLU A 60 9.66 9.86 1.06
CA GLU A 60 8.33 10.43 0.89
C GLU A 60 7.34 9.36 0.41
N ALA A 61 7.72 8.56 -0.58
CA ALA A 61 6.91 7.42 -1.04
C ALA A 61 6.63 6.41 0.07
N GLU A 62 7.63 6.10 0.92
CA GLU A 62 7.45 5.21 2.08
C GLU A 62 6.41 5.77 3.07
N LYS A 63 6.46 7.07 3.38
CA LYS A 63 5.46 7.73 4.23
C LYS A 63 4.07 7.71 3.60
N VAL A 64 3.98 7.96 2.29
CA VAL A 64 2.72 7.94 1.55
C VAL A 64 2.14 6.53 1.53
N ALA A 65 2.93 5.49 1.29
CA ALA A 65 2.47 4.11 1.28
C ALA A 65 1.86 3.69 2.64
N LEU A 66 2.49 4.09 3.75
CA LEU A 66 1.94 3.86 5.09
C LEU A 66 0.63 4.64 5.33
N ALA A 67 0.54 5.88 4.86
CA ALA A 67 -0.70 6.66 4.97
C ALA A 67 -1.85 6.05 4.15
N LEU A 68 -1.54 5.50 2.97
CA LEU A 68 -2.53 4.77 2.15
C LEU A 68 -3.04 3.53 2.90
N LEU A 69 -2.14 2.79 3.56
CA LEU A 69 -2.49 1.62 4.34
C LEU A 69 -3.42 2.00 5.51
N GLU A 70 -3.07 3.05 6.27
CA GLU A 70 -3.94 3.54 7.35
C GLU A 70 -5.32 3.94 6.82
N GLN A 71 -5.41 4.58 5.66
CA GLN A 71 -6.67 4.95 5.03
C GLN A 71 -7.49 3.72 4.63
N ALA A 72 -6.85 2.71 4.04
CA ALA A 72 -7.50 1.47 3.65
C ALA A 72 -8.01 0.69 4.86
N MET A 73 -7.24 0.64 5.95
CA MET A 73 -7.64 0.00 7.21
C MET A 73 -8.76 0.73 7.96
N ARG A 74 -8.92 2.06 7.76
CA ARG A 74 -9.99 2.86 8.40
C ARG A 74 -11.31 2.83 7.66
N ARG A 75 -11.37 2.35 6.41
CA ARG A 75 -12.64 2.19 5.69
C ARG A 75 -13.32 0.89 6.14
N PRO A 76 -14.46 0.95 6.84
CA PRO A 76 -15.21 -0.26 7.17
C PRO A 76 -15.94 -0.70 5.88
N GLY A 77 -15.39 -1.68 5.16
CA GLY A 77 -16.02 -2.18 3.94
C GLY A 77 -15.10 -2.70 2.83
N ALA A 78 -13.91 -3.18 3.16
CA ALA A 78 -13.20 -4.11 2.27
C ALA A 78 -13.06 -5.43 3.05
N ALA A 79 -14.21 -6.10 3.20
CA ALA A 79 -14.29 -7.48 3.66
C ALA A 79 -14.16 -8.40 2.44
#